data_AF-A0A510JP84-F1
#
_entry.id   AF-A0A510JP84-F1
#
_cell.length_a   1.000
_cell.length_b   1.000
_cell.length_c   1.000
_cell.angle_alpha   90.00
_cell.angle_beta   90.00
_cell.angle_gamma   90.00
#
_symmetry.space_group_name_H-M   'P 1'
#
loop_
_entity.id
_entity.type
_entity.pdbx_description
1 polymer ?
#
loop_
_entity_poly.entity_id
_entity_poly.type
_entity_poly.pdbx_seq_one_letter_code
_entity_poly.pdbx_strand_id
1 'polypeptide(L)'
;MKIKKLIIKLGIILLLFGSISCKNKNTELEKKIANLEKQNAELTTKQQEQQNLAIIKTSEIKKEEKNEVPSKSKKISNYEEKLENRVANYEARRDKVSDENGWSVEETQANKALNEKLDDELTKVYNLIMERLPEGKKIKLRNEQRQWLKVRKRKVENSNNDEDGNPMMGGRAAANIEIMTYQEITKDRLFEFARMYDNMD
;
A
#
# COMPACT_ATOMS: atom_id res chain seq x y z
N MET A 1 -40.50 21.31 48.48
CA MET A 1 -39.05 21.17 48.24
C MET A 1 -38.57 19.75 47.88
N LYS A 2 -39.37 18.69 48.07
CA LYS A 2 -38.92 17.28 47.89
C LYS A 2 -38.99 16.77 46.43
N ILE A 3 -39.90 17.28 45.60
CA ILE A 3 -40.10 16.80 44.21
C ILE A 3 -38.99 17.30 43.27
N LYS A 4 -38.54 18.56 43.41
CA LYS A 4 -37.40 19.09 42.64
C LYS A 4 -36.08 18.33 42.89
N LYS A 5 -35.86 17.83 44.12
CA LYS A 5 -34.71 16.99 44.46
C LYS A 5 -34.80 15.57 43.88
N LEU A 6 -36.00 15.07 43.61
CA LEU A 6 -36.23 13.76 43.00
C LEU A 6 -35.96 13.78 41.49
N ILE A 7 -36.39 14.83 40.80
CA ILE A 7 -36.19 15.03 39.35
C ILE A 7 -34.70 15.23 39.02
N ILE A 8 -33.97 15.99 39.84
CA ILE A 8 -32.52 16.17 39.70
C ILE A 8 -31.77 14.85 39.92
N LYS A 9 -32.21 14.00 40.86
CA LYS A 9 -31.59 12.67 41.10
C LYS A 9 -31.86 11.67 39.96
N LEU A 10 -33.04 11.71 39.34
CA LEU A 10 -33.38 10.86 38.19
C LEU A 10 -32.62 11.27 36.90
N GLY A 11 -32.40 12.57 36.67
CA GLY A 11 -31.62 13.06 35.53
C GLY A 11 -30.13 12.70 35.57
N ILE A 12 -29.53 12.65 36.77
CA ILE A 12 -28.11 12.28 36.95
C ILE A 12 -27.88 10.77 36.76
N ILE A 13 -28.87 9.93 37.10
CA ILE A 13 -28.78 8.48 36.92
C ILE A 13 -28.87 8.11 35.42
N LEU A 14 -29.65 8.83 34.62
CA LEU A 14 -29.78 8.56 33.17
C LEU A 14 -28.53 8.97 32.36
N LEU A 15 -27.78 9.98 32.81
CA LEU A 15 -26.50 10.40 32.22
C LEU A 15 -25.34 9.42 32.54
N LEU A 16 -25.41 8.68 33.64
CA LEU A 16 -24.36 7.73 34.02
C LEU A 16 -24.46 6.38 33.30
N PHE A 17 -25.64 5.97 32.81
CA PHE A 17 -25.78 4.73 32.03
C PHE A 17 -25.44 4.87 30.53
N GLY A 18 -25.44 6.08 29.96
CA GLY A 18 -25.02 6.32 28.57
C GLY A 18 -23.50 6.20 28.32
N SER A 19 -22.69 6.18 29.39
CA SER A 19 -21.22 6.26 29.28
C SER A 19 -20.50 4.91 29.36
N ILE A 20 -21.20 3.82 29.70
CA ILE A 20 -20.55 2.52 29.95
C ILE A 20 -20.40 1.71 28.66
N SER A 21 -21.28 1.88 27.66
CA SER A 21 -21.16 1.16 26.38
C SER A 21 -20.11 1.70 25.40
N CYS A 22 -19.52 2.88 25.63
CA CYS A 22 -18.43 3.41 24.80
C CYS A 22 -17.01 3.13 25.35
N LYS A 23 -16.85 2.84 26.64
CA LYS A 23 -15.52 2.53 27.22
C LYS A 23 -15.12 1.05 27.05
N ASN A 24 -16.08 0.14 27.03
CA ASN A 24 -15.80 -1.31 26.94
C ASN A 24 -15.43 -1.76 25.51
N LYS A 25 -15.97 -1.10 24.48
CA LYS A 25 -15.64 -1.38 23.07
C LYS A 25 -14.23 -0.91 22.70
N ASN A 26 -13.77 0.20 23.26
CA ASN A 26 -12.44 0.74 22.97
C ASN A 26 -11.33 -0.15 23.55
N THR A 27 -11.50 -0.67 24.77
CA THR A 27 -10.55 -1.62 25.37
C THR A 27 -10.57 -2.99 24.70
N GLU A 28 -11.71 -3.44 24.17
CA GLU A 28 -11.80 -4.66 23.35
C GLU A 28 -11.12 -4.49 21.99
N LEU A 29 -11.27 -3.33 21.35
CA LEU A 29 -10.57 -2.99 20.10
C LEU A 29 -9.06 -2.88 20.32
N GLU A 30 -8.61 -2.24 21.39
CA GLU A 30 -7.18 -2.18 21.76
C GLU A 30 -6.61 -3.57 22.03
N LYS A 31 -7.35 -4.46 22.73
CA LYS A 31 -6.95 -5.86 22.91
C LYS A 31 -6.89 -6.63 21.59
N LYS A 32 -7.81 -6.38 20.66
CA LYS A 32 -7.79 -6.99 19.31
C LYS A 32 -6.61 -6.48 18.49
N ILE A 33 -6.29 -5.19 18.57
CA ILE A 33 -5.12 -4.59 17.91
C ILE A 33 -3.82 -5.19 18.48
N ALA A 34 -3.67 -5.22 19.80
CA ALA A 34 -2.49 -5.82 20.45
C ALA A 34 -2.33 -7.32 20.13
N ASN A 35 -3.45 -8.06 20.04
CA ASN A 35 -3.42 -9.47 19.64
C ASN A 35 -3.05 -9.65 18.16
N LEU A 36 -3.54 -8.79 17.28
CA LEU A 36 -3.16 -8.78 15.86
C LEU A 36 -1.70 -8.38 15.66
N GLU A 37 -1.18 -7.42 16.43
CA GLU A 37 0.23 -7.04 16.42
C GLU A 37 1.12 -8.18 16.90
N LYS A 38 0.71 -8.88 17.97
CA LYS A 38 1.41 -10.06 18.46
C LYS A 38 1.41 -11.21 17.45
N GLN A 39 0.25 -11.50 16.84
CA GLN A 39 0.15 -12.51 15.78
C GLN A 39 1.00 -12.15 14.56
N ASN A 40 1.04 -10.87 14.17
CA ASN A 40 1.88 -10.40 13.07
C ASN A 40 3.38 -10.48 13.39
N ALA A 41 3.78 -10.17 14.63
CA ALA A 41 5.15 -10.33 15.09
C ALA A 41 5.55 -11.82 15.08
N GLU A 42 4.70 -12.72 15.58
CA GLU A 42 4.94 -14.17 15.56
C GLU A 42 4.99 -14.73 14.14
N LEU A 43 4.13 -14.26 13.23
CA LEU A 43 4.16 -14.63 11.80
C LEU A 43 5.45 -14.14 11.13
N THR A 44 5.93 -12.94 11.48
CA THR A 44 7.19 -12.39 10.96
C THR A 44 8.38 -13.21 11.47
N THR A 45 8.41 -13.56 12.75
CA THR A 45 9.44 -14.43 13.35
C THR A 45 9.42 -15.82 12.74
N LYS A 46 8.24 -16.45 12.58
CA LYS A 46 8.10 -17.77 11.93
C LYS A 46 8.52 -17.74 10.46
N GLN A 47 8.22 -16.67 9.72
CA GLN A 47 8.71 -16.50 8.35
C GLN A 47 10.23 -16.34 8.31
N GLN A 48 10.82 -15.63 9.28
CA GLN A 48 12.27 -15.45 9.37
C GLN A 48 12.97 -16.77 9.77
N GLU A 49 12.38 -17.55 10.69
CA GLU A 49 12.85 -18.90 11.05
C GLU A 49 12.73 -19.88 9.89
N GLN A 50 11.61 -19.87 9.15
CA GLN A 50 11.44 -20.69 7.95
C GLN A 50 12.41 -20.31 6.83
N GLN A 51 12.70 -19.02 6.66
CA GLN A 51 13.74 -18.55 5.73
C GLN A 51 15.13 -18.97 6.18
N ASN A 52 15.45 -18.88 7.47
CA ASN A 52 16.73 -19.34 8.02
C ASN A 52 16.90 -20.86 7.91
N LEU A 53 15.83 -21.64 8.16
CA LEU A 53 15.80 -23.10 7.97
C LEU A 53 15.91 -23.49 6.48
N ALA A 54 15.32 -22.72 5.57
CA ALA A 54 15.49 -22.91 4.13
C ALA A 54 16.91 -22.56 3.67
N ILE A 55 17.54 -21.53 4.25
CA ILE A 55 18.95 -21.17 4.00
C ILE A 55 19.90 -22.25 4.52
N ILE A 56 19.65 -22.82 5.72
CA ILE A 56 20.46 -23.90 6.30
C ILE A 56 20.33 -25.18 5.45
N LYS A 57 19.11 -25.59 5.06
CA LYS A 57 18.90 -26.73 4.15
C LYS A 57 19.50 -26.52 2.76
N THR A 58 19.52 -25.27 2.25
CA THR A 58 20.18 -24.93 0.98
C THR A 58 21.71 -24.92 1.12
N SER A 59 22.24 -24.60 2.31
CA SER A 59 23.69 -24.60 2.59
C SER A 59 24.29 -25.98 2.78
N GLU A 60 23.50 -26.99 3.18
CA GLU A 60 23.95 -28.39 3.29
C GLU A 60 23.99 -29.10 1.93
N ILE A 61 23.20 -28.66 0.94
CA ILE A 61 23.16 -29.24 -0.41
C ILE A 61 24.23 -28.61 -1.35
N LYS A 62 24.77 -27.43 -1.02
CA LYS A 62 25.77 -26.71 -1.84
C LYS A 62 27.22 -26.88 -1.38
N LYS A 63 27.66 -28.10 -1.07
CA LYS A 63 29.10 -28.39 -0.91
C LYS A 63 29.80 -28.90 -2.17
N GLU A 64 29.06 -29.13 -3.26
CA GLU A 64 29.64 -29.42 -4.57
C GLU A 64 28.88 -28.66 -5.65
N GLU A 65 29.27 -27.42 -5.92
CA GLU A 65 29.48 -26.89 -7.28
C GLU A 65 29.81 -25.39 -7.24
N LYS A 66 31.05 -25.12 -7.65
CA LYS A 66 31.60 -23.91 -8.28
C LYS A 66 31.21 -22.53 -7.72
N ASN A 67 32.27 -21.89 -7.23
CA ASN A 67 32.49 -20.44 -7.25
C ASN A 67 32.00 -19.78 -8.56
N GLU A 68 30.81 -19.22 -8.56
CA GLU A 68 30.47 -18.04 -9.37
C GLU A 68 29.67 -17.08 -8.49
N VAL A 69 30.29 -15.96 -8.15
CA VAL A 69 29.59 -14.78 -7.62
C VAL A 69 28.50 -14.45 -8.64
N PRO A 70 27.21 -14.33 -8.25
CA PRO A 70 26.18 -13.86 -9.18
C PRO A 70 26.58 -12.47 -9.63
N SER A 71 27.08 -12.35 -10.86
CA SER A 71 27.47 -11.08 -11.44
C SER A 71 26.19 -10.22 -11.47
N LYS A 72 26.16 -9.15 -10.67
CA LYS A 72 25.04 -8.19 -10.66
C LYS A 72 24.73 -7.78 -12.10
N SER A 73 23.46 -7.76 -12.47
CA SER A 73 23.01 -7.27 -13.78
C SER A 73 23.61 -5.87 -14.05
N LYS A 74 24.05 -5.59 -15.28
CA LYS A 74 24.57 -4.26 -15.64
C LYS A 74 23.51 -3.19 -15.32
N LYS A 75 23.87 -2.16 -14.55
CA LYS A 75 22.97 -1.06 -14.20
C LYS A 75 22.49 -0.36 -15.48
N ILE A 76 21.19 -0.11 -15.55
CA ILE A 76 20.57 0.70 -16.61
C ILE A 76 20.83 2.16 -16.24
N SER A 77 21.55 2.91 -17.08
CA SER A 77 21.75 4.35 -16.88
C SER A 77 20.48 5.15 -17.18
N ASN A 78 20.29 6.26 -16.47
CA ASN A 78 19.19 7.23 -16.62
C ASN A 78 17.83 6.53 -16.70
N TYR A 79 17.53 5.69 -15.70
CA TYR A 79 16.30 4.93 -15.66
C TYR A 79 15.08 5.85 -15.56
N GLU A 80 15.15 6.93 -14.76
CA GLU A 80 14.07 7.91 -14.62
C GLU A 80 13.72 8.56 -15.96
N GLU A 81 14.70 9.11 -16.68
CA GLU A 81 14.51 9.71 -18.01
C GLU A 81 13.88 8.71 -19.01
N LYS A 82 14.36 7.46 -19.00
CA LYS A 82 13.77 6.41 -19.85
C LYS A 82 12.37 6.02 -19.41
N LEU A 83 12.06 6.11 -18.11
CA LEU A 83 10.75 5.83 -17.55
C LEU A 83 9.75 6.91 -17.93
N GLU A 84 10.14 8.20 -17.89
CA GLU A 84 9.30 9.32 -18.36
C GLU A 84 8.77 9.07 -19.77
N ASN A 85 9.64 8.65 -20.68
CA ASN A 85 9.26 8.31 -22.05
C ASN A 85 8.25 7.14 -22.13
N ARG A 86 8.38 6.12 -21.27
CA ARG A 86 7.43 4.99 -21.24
C ARG A 86 6.08 5.41 -20.67
N VAL A 87 6.09 6.14 -19.55
CA VAL A 87 4.87 6.66 -18.91
C VAL A 87 4.13 7.59 -19.87
N ALA A 88 4.83 8.52 -20.53
CA ALA A 88 4.23 9.39 -21.54
C ALA A 88 3.60 8.61 -22.70
N ASN A 89 4.21 7.49 -23.13
CA ASN A 89 3.59 6.64 -24.15
C ASN A 89 2.31 5.95 -23.66
N TYR A 90 2.26 5.52 -22.40
CA TYR A 90 1.07 4.91 -21.82
C TYR A 90 -0.05 5.95 -21.63
N GLU A 91 0.29 7.14 -21.14
CA GLU A 91 -0.64 8.28 -20.99
C GLU A 91 -1.20 8.69 -22.35
N ALA A 92 -0.37 8.86 -23.39
CA ALA A 92 -0.85 9.19 -24.74
C ALA A 92 -1.83 8.15 -25.33
N ARG A 93 -1.65 6.85 -25.01
CA ARG A 93 -2.60 5.79 -25.42
C ARG A 93 -3.93 5.92 -24.69
N ARG A 94 -3.91 6.24 -23.39
CA ARG A 94 -5.12 6.52 -22.61
C ARG A 94 -5.82 7.77 -23.13
N ASP A 95 -5.08 8.86 -23.31
CA ASP A 95 -5.60 10.16 -23.75
C ASP A 95 -6.32 10.05 -25.09
N LYS A 96 -5.80 9.25 -26.03
CA LYS A 96 -6.49 8.96 -27.28
C LYS A 96 -7.88 8.33 -27.08
N VAL A 97 -8.03 7.42 -26.11
CA VAL A 97 -9.33 6.84 -25.77
C VAL A 97 -10.26 7.89 -25.17
N SER A 98 -9.71 8.78 -24.33
CA SER A 98 -10.42 9.90 -23.70
C SER A 98 -10.95 10.89 -24.75
N ASP A 99 -10.11 11.26 -25.72
CA ASP A 99 -10.48 12.17 -26.82
C ASP A 99 -11.58 11.59 -27.71
N GLU A 100 -11.55 10.28 -27.96
CA GLU A 100 -12.51 9.60 -28.84
C GLU A 100 -13.84 9.27 -28.12
N ASN A 101 -13.79 8.92 -26.83
CA ASN A 101 -14.94 8.32 -26.12
C ASN A 101 -15.45 9.15 -24.95
N GLY A 102 -14.73 10.18 -24.52
CA GLY A 102 -15.10 11.02 -23.38
C GLY A 102 -15.33 10.20 -22.10
N TRP A 103 -16.38 10.51 -21.34
CA TRP A 103 -16.65 9.83 -20.06
C TRP A 103 -17.42 8.51 -20.19
N SER A 104 -16.84 7.58 -20.96
CA SER A 104 -17.43 6.28 -21.28
C SER A 104 -16.87 5.12 -20.44
N VAL A 105 -17.31 3.90 -20.78
CA VAL A 105 -16.77 2.66 -20.20
C VAL A 105 -15.36 2.39 -20.73
N GLU A 106 -15.12 2.68 -22.01
CA GLU A 106 -13.83 2.56 -22.69
C GLU A 106 -12.79 3.44 -21.99
N GLU A 107 -13.14 4.67 -21.63
CA GLU A 107 -12.23 5.55 -20.88
C GLU A 107 -11.93 5.01 -19.47
N THR A 108 -12.94 4.46 -18.80
CA THR A 108 -12.72 3.82 -17.49
C THR A 108 -11.77 2.61 -17.61
N GLN A 109 -11.88 1.84 -18.69
CA GLN A 109 -10.99 0.72 -18.97
C GLN A 109 -9.58 1.18 -19.35
N ALA A 110 -9.45 2.26 -20.11
CA ALA A 110 -8.16 2.84 -20.47
C ALA A 110 -7.40 3.35 -19.24
N ASN A 111 -8.08 4.02 -18.30
CA ASN A 111 -7.47 4.43 -17.04
C ASN A 111 -7.04 3.23 -16.17
N LYS A 112 -7.82 2.12 -16.15
CA LYS A 112 -7.39 0.88 -15.48
C LYS A 112 -6.15 0.26 -16.15
N ALA A 113 -6.13 0.22 -17.47
CA ALA A 113 -4.98 -0.31 -18.22
C ALA A 113 -3.71 0.52 -18.00
N LEU A 114 -3.84 1.85 -17.86
CA LEU A 114 -2.72 2.71 -17.46
C LEU A 114 -2.22 2.34 -16.05
N ASN A 115 -3.11 2.14 -15.08
CA ASN A 115 -2.72 1.70 -13.73
C ASN A 115 -1.97 0.36 -13.73
N GLU A 116 -2.40 -0.61 -14.53
CA GLU A 116 -1.69 -1.89 -14.70
C GLU A 116 -0.26 -1.67 -15.21
N LYS A 117 -0.07 -0.79 -16.20
CA LYS A 117 1.27 -0.44 -16.70
C LYS A 117 2.13 0.27 -15.66
N LEU A 118 1.55 1.13 -14.83
CA LEU A 118 2.28 1.78 -13.75
C LEU A 118 2.73 0.78 -12.67
N ASP A 119 1.89 -0.20 -12.32
CA ASP A 119 2.27 -1.28 -11.38
C ASP A 119 3.36 -2.19 -11.95
N ASP A 120 3.29 -2.51 -13.25
CA ASP A 120 4.34 -3.28 -13.95
C ASP A 120 5.70 -2.56 -13.86
N GLU A 121 5.74 -1.26 -14.18
CA GLU A 121 6.95 -0.45 -14.08
C GLU A 121 7.43 -0.31 -12.63
N LEU A 122 6.51 -0.12 -11.67
CA LEU A 122 6.85 -0.02 -10.24
C LEU A 122 7.48 -1.30 -9.73
N THR A 123 6.92 -2.46 -10.11
CA THR A 123 7.45 -3.78 -9.77
C THR A 123 8.84 -3.98 -10.39
N LYS A 124 9.00 -3.56 -11.64
CA LYS A 124 10.28 -3.67 -12.36
C LYS A 124 11.38 -2.88 -11.67
N VAL A 125 11.16 -1.59 -11.37
CA VAL A 125 12.19 -0.77 -10.71
C VAL A 125 12.44 -1.23 -9.28
N TYR A 126 11.41 -1.68 -8.55
CA TYR A 126 11.57 -2.28 -7.23
C TYR A 126 12.50 -3.50 -7.27
N ASN A 127 12.32 -4.41 -8.23
CA ASN A 127 13.18 -5.58 -8.37
C ASN A 127 14.63 -5.19 -8.70
N LEU A 128 14.83 -4.21 -9.59
CA LEU A 128 16.16 -3.70 -9.93
C LEU A 128 16.90 -3.09 -8.71
N ILE A 129 16.17 -2.40 -7.82
CA ILE A 129 16.67 -1.91 -6.55
C ILE A 129 17.04 -3.08 -5.62
N MET A 130 16.16 -4.06 -5.50
CA MET A 130 16.33 -5.23 -4.63
C MET A 130 17.52 -6.10 -5.05
N GLU A 131 17.90 -6.12 -6.33
CA GLU A 131 19.13 -6.78 -6.80
C GLU A 131 20.41 -6.10 -6.29
N ARG A 132 20.38 -4.77 -6.08
CA ARG A 132 21.57 -3.96 -5.79
C ARG A 132 21.77 -3.66 -4.32
N LEU A 133 20.69 -3.57 -3.55
CA LEU A 133 20.76 -3.27 -2.13
C LEU A 133 21.49 -4.37 -1.32
N PRO A 134 22.23 -4.02 -0.27
CA PRO A 134 22.69 -4.98 0.73
C PRO A 134 21.50 -5.55 1.52
N GLU A 135 21.62 -6.77 2.04
CA GLU A 135 20.47 -7.52 2.62
C GLU A 135 19.73 -6.75 3.74
N GLY A 136 20.46 -6.07 4.62
CA GLY A 136 19.85 -5.24 5.67
C GLY A 136 18.96 -4.11 5.11
N LYS A 137 19.36 -3.49 4.00
CA LYS A 137 18.55 -2.46 3.32
C LYS A 137 17.39 -3.09 2.53
N LYS A 138 17.53 -4.32 2.01
CA LYS A 138 16.42 -5.05 1.36
C LYS A 138 15.28 -5.34 2.34
N ILE A 139 15.59 -5.77 3.56
CA ILE A 139 14.57 -5.99 4.61
C ILE A 139 13.79 -4.70 4.89
N LYS A 140 14.51 -3.58 5.04
CA LYS A 140 13.91 -2.27 5.27
C LYS A 140 12.98 -1.85 4.12
N LEU A 141 13.46 -1.92 2.87
CA LEU A 141 12.67 -1.55 1.70
C LEU A 141 11.42 -2.43 1.52
N ARG A 142 11.52 -3.75 1.78
CA ARG A 142 10.36 -4.66 1.78
C ARG A 142 9.28 -4.18 2.74
N ASN A 143 9.67 -3.80 3.95
CA ASN A 143 8.74 -3.35 4.98
C ASN A 143 8.13 -1.99 4.63
N GLU A 144 8.93 -1.04 4.15
CA GLU A 144 8.44 0.26 3.67
C GLU A 144 7.45 0.09 2.53
N GLN A 145 7.76 -0.77 1.55
CA GLN A 145 6.85 -1.02 0.43
C GLN A 145 5.55 -1.69 0.87
N ARG A 146 5.60 -2.64 1.83
CA ARG A 146 4.37 -3.24 2.41
C ARG A 146 3.51 -2.20 3.13
N GLN A 147 4.11 -1.28 3.88
CA GLN A 147 3.36 -0.22 4.55
C GLN A 147 2.79 0.77 3.54
N TRP A 148 3.57 1.16 2.53
CA TRP A 148 3.11 2.01 1.45
C TRP A 148 1.91 1.41 0.72
N LEU A 149 1.90 0.10 0.41
CA LEU A 149 0.76 -0.57 -0.21
C LEU A 149 -0.52 -0.50 0.65
N LYS A 150 -0.39 -0.62 1.99
CA LYS A 150 -1.53 -0.45 2.91
C LYS A 150 -2.05 0.98 2.91
N VAL A 151 -1.15 1.96 2.88
CA VAL A 151 -1.51 3.38 2.81
C VAL A 151 -2.18 3.71 1.49
N ARG A 152 -1.63 3.25 0.35
CA ARG A 152 -2.24 3.40 -0.98
C ARG A 152 -3.65 2.83 -0.99
N LYS A 153 -3.82 1.58 -0.53
CA LYS A 153 -5.13 0.92 -0.47
C LYS A 153 -6.15 1.77 0.30
N ARG A 154 -5.81 2.20 1.52
CA ARG A 154 -6.71 3.01 2.34
C ARG A 154 -7.04 4.36 1.69
N LYS A 155 -6.05 5.03 1.11
CA LYS A 155 -6.26 6.32 0.42
C LYS A 155 -7.18 6.18 -0.78
N VAL A 156 -7.04 5.10 -1.55
CA VAL A 156 -7.90 4.81 -2.70
C VAL A 156 -9.31 4.48 -2.24
N GLU A 157 -9.48 3.57 -1.27
CA GLU A 157 -10.81 3.21 -0.72
C GLU A 157 -11.56 4.40 -0.12
N ASN A 158 -10.84 5.39 0.41
CA ASN A 158 -11.42 6.59 1.00
C ASN A 158 -11.46 7.80 0.05
N SER A 159 -10.98 7.66 -1.19
CA SER A 159 -10.82 8.80 -2.11
C SER A 159 -12.13 9.45 -2.53
N ASN A 160 -13.23 8.70 -2.49
CA ASN A 160 -14.57 9.17 -2.80
C ASN A 160 -15.42 9.41 -1.53
N ASN A 161 -14.83 9.37 -0.34
CA ASN A 161 -15.56 9.57 0.90
C ASN A 161 -15.40 11.01 1.41
N ASP A 162 -16.44 11.55 2.03
CA ASP A 162 -16.35 12.78 2.81
C ASP A 162 -15.61 12.57 4.14
N GLU A 163 -15.51 13.63 4.95
CA GLU A 163 -14.84 13.59 6.25
C GLU A 163 -15.49 12.62 7.26
N ASP A 164 -16.79 12.33 7.07
CA ASP A 164 -17.56 11.41 7.91
C ASP A 164 -17.52 9.95 7.37
N GLY A 165 -16.86 9.72 6.23
CA GLY A 165 -16.73 8.41 5.61
C GLY A 165 -17.90 8.02 4.70
N ASN A 166 -18.79 8.95 4.35
CA ASN A 166 -19.89 8.70 3.43
C ASN A 166 -19.45 8.90 1.97
N PRO A 167 -19.90 8.05 1.03
CA PRO A 167 -19.55 8.22 -0.38
C PRO A 167 -20.13 9.52 -0.95
N MET A 168 -19.28 10.35 -1.54
CA MET A 168 -19.63 11.63 -2.17
C MET A 168 -20.28 11.44 -3.55
N MET A 169 -19.74 10.50 -4.34
CA MET A 169 -20.27 10.14 -5.66
C MET A 169 -20.71 8.68 -5.70
N GLY A 170 -21.57 8.34 -6.66
CA GLY A 170 -22.02 6.98 -6.92
C GLY A 170 -21.61 6.44 -8.30
N GLY A 171 -21.75 5.14 -8.49
CA GLY A 171 -21.58 4.48 -9.78
C GLY A 171 -20.20 4.66 -10.42
N ARG A 172 -20.18 4.89 -11.75
CA ARG A 172 -18.93 5.04 -12.52
C ARG A 172 -18.10 6.26 -12.10
N ALA A 173 -18.74 7.30 -11.56
CA ALA A 173 -18.02 8.48 -11.09
C ALA A 173 -17.14 8.18 -9.87
N ALA A 174 -17.70 7.50 -8.87
CA ALA A 174 -16.95 7.01 -7.71
C ALA A 174 -15.76 6.14 -8.13
N ALA A 175 -16.01 5.17 -9.03
CA ALA A 175 -14.97 4.27 -9.51
C ALA A 175 -13.82 5.02 -10.21
N ASN A 176 -14.12 6.07 -11.00
CA ASN A 176 -13.06 6.84 -11.66
C ASN A 176 -12.25 7.70 -10.68
N ILE A 177 -12.87 8.22 -9.60
CA ILE A 177 -12.13 8.91 -8.53
C ILE A 177 -11.11 7.96 -7.89
N GLU A 178 -11.51 6.73 -7.58
CA GLU A 178 -10.61 5.71 -7.03
C GLU A 178 -9.48 5.35 -8.01
N ILE A 179 -9.80 5.16 -9.29
CA ILE A 179 -8.84 4.84 -10.35
C ILE A 179 -7.80 5.96 -10.52
N MET A 180 -8.24 7.22 -10.56
CA MET A 180 -7.34 8.38 -10.69
C MET A 180 -6.46 8.56 -9.45
N THR A 181 -7.03 8.40 -8.25
CA THR A 181 -6.26 8.44 -7.00
C THR A 181 -5.20 7.32 -6.95
N TYR A 182 -5.56 6.12 -7.40
CA TYR A 182 -4.61 5.00 -7.52
C TYR A 182 -3.47 5.34 -8.47
N GLN A 183 -3.79 5.95 -9.62
CA GLN A 183 -2.84 6.35 -10.65
C GLN A 183 -1.80 7.32 -10.09
N GLU A 184 -2.24 8.40 -9.47
CA GLU A 184 -1.38 9.46 -8.91
C GLU A 184 -0.43 8.90 -7.86
N ILE A 185 -0.96 8.19 -6.87
CA ILE A 185 -0.15 7.61 -5.78
C ILE A 185 0.88 6.62 -6.33
N THR A 186 0.49 5.79 -7.31
CA THR A 186 1.39 4.79 -7.91
C THR A 186 2.46 5.46 -8.75
N LYS A 187 2.13 6.49 -9.53
CA LYS A 187 3.08 7.25 -10.35
C LYS A 187 4.13 7.94 -9.49
N ASP A 188 3.73 8.58 -8.38
CA ASP A 188 4.66 9.22 -7.45
C ASP A 188 5.69 8.24 -6.90
N ARG A 189 5.23 7.07 -6.45
CA ARG A 189 6.11 6.02 -5.90
C ARG A 189 7.04 5.42 -6.94
N LEU A 190 6.54 5.23 -8.16
CA LEU A 190 7.31 4.75 -9.29
C LEU A 190 8.48 5.70 -9.61
N PHE A 191 8.24 7.01 -9.66
CA PHE A 191 9.29 8.00 -9.87
C PHE A 191 10.25 8.15 -8.68
N GLU A 192 9.75 8.00 -7.44
CA GLU A 192 10.61 7.89 -6.26
C GLU A 192 11.60 6.72 -6.39
N PHE A 193 11.12 5.54 -6.80
CA PHE A 193 11.98 4.37 -7.00
C PHE A 193 12.92 4.51 -8.19
N ALA A 194 12.49 5.15 -9.28
CA ALA A 194 13.37 5.46 -10.41
C ALA A 194 14.57 6.31 -9.98
N ARG A 195 14.32 7.40 -9.24
CA ARG A 195 15.39 8.23 -8.64
C ARG A 195 16.27 7.44 -7.69
N MET A 196 15.66 6.62 -6.83
CA MET A 196 16.41 5.77 -5.91
C MET A 196 17.36 4.85 -6.66
N TYR A 197 16.91 4.22 -7.74
CA TYR A 197 17.71 3.31 -8.57
C TYR A 197 18.84 4.03 -9.32
N ASP A 198 18.57 5.21 -9.89
CA ASP A 198 19.59 6.00 -10.59
C ASP A 198 20.72 6.45 -9.67
N ASN A 199 20.45 6.62 -8.38
CA ASN A 199 21.43 6.95 -7.35
C ASN A 199 22.17 5.74 -6.74
N MET A 200 21.99 4.52 -7.27
CA MET A 200 22.72 3.32 -6.82
C MET A 200 23.96 3.04 -7.66
N ASP A 201 24.99 2.45 -7.06
CA ASP A 201 26.18 1.94 -7.78
C ASP A 201 25.95 0.56 -8.41
#